data_AF-A0A178MNP6-F1
#
_entry.id   AF-A0A178MNP6-F1
#
_cell.length_a   1.000
_cell.length_b   1.000
_cell.length_c   1.000
_cell.angle_alpha   90.00
_cell.angle_beta   90.00
_cell.angle_gamma   90.00
#
_symmetry.space_group_name_H-M   'P 1'
#
loop_
_entity.id
_entity.type
_entity.pdbx_description
1 polymer ?
#
loop_
_entity_poly.entity_id
_entity_poly.type
_entity_poly.pdbx_seq_one_letter_code
_entity_poly.pdbx_strand_id
1 'polypeptide(L)'
;MNPSDYFLASIDDLRLRAAVQRIAPRFDRLPRHLREIALQLHFTPDHLARHCHLSESTVRKYIDNFYKALDVRNDIDAKVFDRTTVICFAAQYWRMRRQEAQHDADATGW
;
A
#
# COMPACT_ATOMS: atom_id res chain seq x y z
N MET A 1 -3.28 17.45 13.57
CA MET A 1 -2.44 17.00 12.44
C MET A 1 -2.96 15.63 12.03
N ASN A 2 -3.27 15.42 10.74
CA ASN A 2 -3.87 14.15 10.32
C ASN A 2 -2.86 13.01 10.44
N PRO A 3 -3.26 11.81 10.89
CA PRO A 3 -2.38 10.65 10.99
C PRO A 3 -1.61 10.32 9.70
N SER A 4 -2.27 10.44 8.54
CA SER A 4 -1.68 10.19 7.23
C SER A 4 -0.59 11.21 6.87
N ASP A 5 -0.78 12.48 7.23
CA ASP A 5 0.23 13.54 7.04
C ASP A 5 1.46 13.30 7.93
N TYR A 6 1.25 12.87 9.18
CA TYR A 6 2.33 12.50 10.09
C TYR A 6 3.13 11.29 9.57
N PHE A 7 2.44 10.26 9.07
CA PHE A 7 3.08 9.10 8.46
C PHE A 7 3.98 9.51 7.29
N LEU A 8 3.49 10.34 6.36
CA LEU A 8 4.32 10.82 5.26
C LEU A 8 5.52 11.64 5.73
N ALA A 9 5.33 12.49 6.74
CA ALA A 9 6.39 13.30 7.31
C ALA A 9 7.50 12.43 7.95
N SER A 10 7.15 11.27 8.52
CA SER A 10 8.11 10.31 9.07
C SER A 10 8.94 9.53 8.03
N ILE A 11 8.61 9.65 6.75
CA ILE A 11 9.44 9.08 5.67
C ILE A 11 10.55 10.09 5.36
N ASP A 12 11.76 9.82 5.83
CA ASP A 12 12.90 10.74 5.67
C ASP A 12 13.31 10.94 4.20
N ASP A 13 13.25 9.87 3.39
CA ASP A 13 13.62 9.93 1.99
C ASP A 13 12.50 10.57 1.13
N LEU A 14 12.81 11.73 0.54
CA LEU A 14 11.88 12.49 -0.29
C LEU A 14 11.40 11.73 -1.53
N ARG A 15 12.24 10.87 -2.13
CA ARG A 15 11.86 10.06 -3.29
C ARG A 15 10.89 8.96 -2.87
N LEU A 16 11.15 8.31 -1.73
CA LEU A 16 10.23 7.30 -1.20
C LEU A 16 8.88 7.94 -0.85
N ARG A 17 8.90 9.10 -0.18
CA ARG A 17 7.68 9.86 0.15
C ARG A 17 6.88 10.21 -1.10
N ALA A 18 7.53 10.72 -2.15
CA ALA A 18 6.90 11.06 -3.41
C ALA A 18 6.30 9.84 -4.13
N ALA A 19 7.03 8.72 -4.16
CA ALA A 19 6.53 7.45 -4.72
C ALA A 19 5.29 6.96 -3.96
N VAL A 20 5.33 6.95 -2.63
CA VAL A 20 4.22 6.55 -1.75
C VAL A 20 2.97 7.40 -2.03
N GLN A 21 3.11 8.72 -2.12
CA GLN A 21 2.00 9.62 -2.44
C GLN A 21 1.38 9.35 -3.82
N ARG A 22 2.19 9.04 -4.85
CA ARG A 22 1.68 8.77 -6.20
C ARG A 22 1.08 7.38 -6.37
N ILE A 23 1.59 6.40 -5.63
CA ILE A 23 1.17 5.00 -5.74
C ILE A 23 -0.07 4.72 -4.89
N ALA A 24 -0.18 5.30 -3.69
CA ALA A 24 -1.28 5.04 -2.76
C ALA A 24 -2.69 5.20 -3.37
N PRO A 25 -3.01 6.25 -4.15
CA PRO A 25 -4.34 6.39 -4.78
C PRO A 25 -4.68 5.24 -5.75
N ARG A 26 -3.68 4.55 -6.30
CA ARG A 26 -3.88 3.46 -7.26
C ARG A 26 -4.50 2.23 -6.59
N PHE A 27 -4.43 2.11 -5.26
CA PHE A 27 -5.08 1.05 -4.50
C PHE A 27 -6.60 1.06 -4.62
N ASP A 28 -7.22 2.21 -4.88
CA ASP A 28 -8.67 2.30 -5.08
C ASP A 28 -9.16 1.50 -6.30
N ARG A 29 -8.26 1.22 -7.24
CA ARG A 29 -8.55 0.40 -8.44
C ARG A 29 -8.46 -1.10 -8.15
N LEU A 30 -7.90 -1.48 -7.00
CA LEU A 30 -7.74 -2.88 -6.64
C LEU A 30 -9.03 -3.43 -6.01
N PRO A 31 -9.43 -4.67 -6.37
CA PRO A 31 -10.44 -5.42 -5.64
C PRO A 31 -10.15 -5.45 -4.13
N ARG A 32 -11.21 -5.48 -3.31
CA ARG A 32 -11.09 -5.45 -1.84
C ARG A 32 -10.12 -6.50 -1.30
N HIS A 33 -10.25 -7.75 -1.75
CA HIS A 33 -9.38 -8.84 -1.30
C HIS A 33 -7.90 -8.59 -1.63
N LEU A 34 -7.58 -7.98 -2.77
CA LEU A 34 -6.21 -7.61 -3.13
C LEU A 34 -5.68 -6.47 -2.26
N ARG A 35 -6.53 -5.51 -1.89
CA ARG A 35 -6.13 -4.45 -0.93
C ARG A 35 -5.81 -5.02 0.45
N GLU A 36 -6.61 -5.97 0.92
CA GLU A 36 -6.39 -6.65 2.20
C GLU A 36 -5.06 -7.43 2.19
N ILE A 37 -4.77 -8.18 1.11
CA ILE A 37 -3.48 -8.85 0.93
C ILE A 37 -2.32 -7.85 0.89
N ALA A 38 -2.48 -6.73 0.19
CA ALA A 38 -1.42 -5.74 0.06
C ALA A 38 -1.01 -5.09 1.40
N LEU A 39 -1.95 -4.95 2.34
CA LEU A 39 -1.67 -4.47 3.71
C LEU A 39 -0.83 -5.46 4.52
N GLN A 40 -0.83 -6.74 4.15
CA GLN A 40 -0.10 -7.80 4.83
C GLN A 40 1.29 -8.07 4.21
N LEU A 41 1.68 -7.37 3.14
CA LEU A 41 2.93 -7.61 2.39
C LEU A 41 4.23 -7.35 3.18
N HIS A 42 4.12 -6.82 4.40
CA HIS A 42 5.24 -6.72 5.34
C HIS A 42 5.65 -8.08 5.92
N PHE A 43 4.79 -9.10 5.81
CA PHE A 43 5.11 -10.48 6.15
C PHE A 43 5.88 -11.18 5.05
N THR A 44 6.65 -12.22 5.41
CA THR A 44 7.31 -13.08 4.43
C THR A 44 6.27 -13.82 3.57
N PRO A 45 6.59 -14.19 2.32
CA PRO A 45 5.65 -14.92 1.46
C PRO A 45 5.07 -16.20 2.08
N ASP A 46 5.86 -16.96 2.85
CA ASP A 46 5.41 -18.16 3.58
C ASP A 46 4.38 -17.80 4.67
N HIS A 47 4.64 -16.74 5.44
CA HIS A 47 3.70 -16.32 6.48
C HIS A 47 2.38 -15.81 5.87
N LEU A 48 2.48 -15.03 4.80
CA LEU A 48 1.31 -14.54 4.06
C LEU A 48 0.50 -15.69 3.45
N ALA A 49 1.18 -16.72 2.94
CA ALA A 49 0.56 -17.92 2.38
C ALA A 49 -0.28 -18.65 3.44
N ARG A 50 0.27 -18.82 4.66
CA ARG A 50 -0.46 -19.42 5.78
C ARG A 50 -1.65 -18.56 6.21
N HIS A 51 -1.45 -17.26 6.34
CA HIS A 51 -2.49 -16.33 6.79
C HIS A 51 -3.66 -16.22 5.79
N CYS A 52 -3.37 -16.26 4.49
CA CYS A 52 -4.38 -16.16 3.45
C CYS A 52 -4.90 -17.53 2.96
N HIS A 53 -4.44 -18.64 3.53
CA HIS A 53 -4.74 -20.00 3.05
C HIS A 53 -4.42 -20.20 1.57
N LEU A 54 -3.29 -19.65 1.11
CA LEU A 54 -2.80 -19.72 -0.26
C LEU A 54 -1.51 -20.55 -0.33
N SER A 55 -1.13 -20.97 -1.53
CA SER A 55 0.24 -21.46 -1.75
C SER A 55 1.23 -20.29 -1.80
N GLU A 56 2.47 -20.50 -1.38
CA GLU A 56 3.53 -19.49 -1.50
C GLU A 56 3.73 -19.04 -2.96
N SER A 57 3.58 -19.97 -3.91
CA SER A 57 3.65 -19.65 -5.34
C SER A 57 2.54 -18.70 -5.79
N THR A 58 1.33 -18.84 -5.24
CA THR A 58 0.20 -17.94 -5.48
C THR A 58 0.46 -16.57 -4.88
N VAL A 59 1.02 -16.52 -3.67
CA VAL A 59 1.42 -15.27 -3.02
C VAL A 59 2.44 -14.50 -3.86
N ARG A 60 3.48 -15.18 -4.35
CA ARG A 60 4.48 -14.57 -5.23
C ARG A 60 3.86 -14.01 -6.52
N LYS A 61 2.90 -14.73 -7.12
CA LYS A 61 2.12 -14.23 -8.27
C LYS A 61 1.31 -12.97 -7.92
N TYR A 62 0.70 -12.91 -6.74
CA TYR A 62 -0.01 -11.71 -6.30
C TYR A 62 0.93 -10.53 -6.10
N ILE A 63 2.09 -10.74 -5.48
CA ILE A 63 3.15 -9.72 -5.34
C ILE A 63 3.52 -9.15 -6.71
N ASP A 64 3.79 -10.01 -7.69
CA ASP A 64 4.09 -9.57 -9.05
C ASP A 64 2.93 -8.82 -9.72
N ASN A 65 1.70 -9.26 -9.48
CA ASN A 65 0.51 -8.56 -9.97
C ASN A 65 0.35 -7.19 -9.32
N PHE A 66 0.69 -7.02 -8.04
CA PHE A 66 0.70 -5.69 -7.40
C PHE A 66 1.71 -4.76 -8.06
N TYR A 67 2.93 -5.24 -8.36
CA TYR A 67 3.93 -4.42 -9.06
C TYR A 67 3.43 -3.87 -10.40
N LYS A 68 2.63 -4.67 -11.12
CA LYS A 68 2.03 -4.27 -12.40
C LYS A 68 0.81 -3.36 -12.19
N ALA A 69 -0.14 -3.76 -11.35
CA ALA A 69 -1.40 -3.06 -11.16
C ALA A 69 -1.22 -1.67 -10.52
N LEU A 70 -0.24 -1.55 -9.63
CA LEU A 70 0.14 -0.29 -9.00
C LEU A 70 1.18 0.49 -9.80
N ASP A 71 1.62 -0.04 -10.95
CA ASP A 71 2.58 0.58 -11.87
C ASP A 71 3.87 1.05 -11.16
N VAL A 72 4.33 0.26 -10.19
CA VAL A 72 5.53 0.56 -9.38
C VAL A 72 6.80 0.43 -10.23
N ARG A 73 6.77 -0.42 -11.26
CA ARG A 73 7.92 -0.65 -12.15
C ARG A 73 8.26 0.57 -13.01
N ASN A 74 7.28 1.40 -13.34
CA ASN A 74 7.48 2.57 -14.19
C ASN A 74 7.64 3.87 -13.40
N ASP A 75 7.32 3.87 -12.10
CA ASP A 75 7.52 5.04 -11.24
C ASP A 75 9.02 5.30 -11.00
N ILE A 76 9.49 6.48 -11.41
CA ILE A 76 10.92 6.84 -11.43
C ILE A 76 11.50 6.85 -10.02
N ASP A 77 10.76 7.36 -9.03
CA ASP A 77 11.25 7.43 -7.65
C ASP A 77 11.13 6.07 -6.95
N ALA A 78 10.19 5.22 -7.35
CA ALA A 78 10.09 3.86 -6.79
C ALA A 78 11.23 2.93 -7.23
N LYS A 79 11.86 3.18 -8.39
CA LYS A 79 12.90 2.31 -8.97
C LYS A 79 14.17 2.19 -8.12
N VAL A 80 14.44 3.15 -7.25
CA VAL A 80 15.64 3.15 -6.38
C VAL A 80 15.42 2.40 -5.06
N PHE A 81 14.19 1.98 -4.77
CA PHE A 81 13.83 1.26 -3.55
C PHE A 81 13.40 -0.18 -3.83
N ASP A 82 13.40 -1.00 -2.78
CA ASP A 82 12.70 -2.27 -2.84
C ASP A 82 11.21 -2.05 -3.08
N ARG A 83 10.66 -2.75 -4.08
CA ARG A 83 9.29 -2.52 -4.56
C ARG A 83 8.26 -2.93 -3.52
N THR A 84 8.54 -3.98 -2.74
CA THR A 84 7.68 -4.44 -1.66
C THR A 84 7.56 -3.33 -0.61
N THR A 85 8.69 -2.73 -0.25
CA THR A 85 8.76 -1.60 0.69
C THR A 85 7.88 -0.44 0.22
N VAL A 86 8.02 -0.02 -1.04
CA VAL A 86 7.19 1.06 -1.61
C VAL A 86 5.70 0.72 -1.51
N ILE A 87 5.32 -0.52 -1.85
CA ILE A 87 3.93 -0.97 -1.78
C ILE A 87 3.41 -0.99 -0.33
N CYS A 88 4.19 -1.48 0.63
CA CYS A 88 3.79 -1.53 2.03
C CYS A 88 3.51 -0.13 2.59
N PHE A 89 4.40 0.83 2.32
CA PHE A 89 4.20 2.21 2.76
C PHE A 89 3.01 2.86 2.06
N ALA A 90 2.86 2.65 0.74
CA ALA A 90 1.72 3.14 -0.02
C ALA A 90 0.39 2.54 0.46
N ALA A 91 0.35 1.25 0.79
CA ALA A 91 -0.82 0.56 1.32
C ALA A 91 -1.23 1.15 2.68
N GLN A 92 -0.25 1.38 3.56
CA GLN A 92 -0.50 1.93 4.89
C GLN A 92 -1.00 3.38 4.80
N TYR A 93 -0.35 4.22 4.00
CA TYR A 93 -0.78 5.60 3.76
C TYR A 93 -2.20 5.66 3.17
N TRP A 94 -2.49 4.82 2.18
CA TRP A 94 -3.82 4.69 1.59
C TRP A 94 -4.89 4.31 2.63
N ARG A 95 -4.60 3.33 3.49
CA ARG A 95 -5.52 2.90 4.55
C ARG A 95 -5.83 4.03 5.53
N MET A 96 -4.81 4.77 5.98
CA MET A 96 -4.98 5.91 6.89
C MET A 96 -5.89 6.97 6.26
N ARG A 97 -5.64 7.34 5.00
CA ARG A 97 -6.46 8.30 4.23
C ARG A 97 -7.93 7.88 4.12
N ARG A 98 -8.21 6.58 3.96
CA ARG A 98 -9.58 6.07 3.91
C ARG A 98 -10.27 6.08 5.27
N GLN A 99 -9.54 5.81 6.35
CA GLN A 99 -10.08 5.89 7.72
C GLN A 99 -10.41 7.33 8.11
N GLU A 100 -9.56 8.28 7.73
CA GLU A 100 -9.80 9.72 7.91
C GLU A 100 -11.04 10.16 7.13
N ALA A 101 -11.13 9.82 5.84
CA ALA A 101 -12.29 10.18 5.02
C ALA A 101 -13.61 9.59 5.55
N GLN A 102 -13.58 8.41 6.16
CA GLN A 102 -14.74 7.81 6.82
C GLN A 102 -15.12 8.58 8.09
N HIS A 103 -14.13 8.88 8.95
CA HIS A 103 -14.34 9.64 10.17
C HIS A 103 -14.89 11.05 9.90
N ASP A 104 -14.38 11.73 8.88
CA ASP A 104 -14.86 13.07 8.49
C ASP A 104 -16.29 13.02 7.94
N ALA A 105 -16.64 11.99 7.17
CA ALA A 105 -18.00 11.78 6.68
C ALA A 105 -18.99 11.51 7.84
N ASP A 106 -18.57 10.75 8.85
CA ASP A 106 -19.38 10.47 10.03
C ASP A 106 -19.52 11.72 10.94
N ALA A 107 -18.50 12.59 10.99
CA ALA A 107 -18.50 13.82 11.78
C ALA A 107 -19.28 14.99 11.14
N THR A 108 -19.50 14.96 9.83
CA THR A 108 -20.21 16.02 9.08
C THR A 108 -21.68 15.67 8.77
N GLY A 109 -22.17 14.52 9.23
CA GLY A 109 -23.57 14.11 9.10
C GLY A 109 -24.53 14.96 9.94
N TRP A 110 -24.93 16.11 9.40
CA TRP A 110 -26.14 16.86 9.73
C TRP A 110 -27.16 16.70 8.61
#